data_AF-A0A3N1KYY7-F1
#
_entry.id   AF-A0A3N1KYY7-F1
#
_cell.length_a   1.000
_cell.length_b   1.000
_cell.length_c   1.000
_cell.angle_alpha   90.00
_cell.angle_beta   90.00
_cell.angle_gamma   90.00
#
_symmetry.space_group_name_H-M   'P 1'
#
loop_
_entity.id
_entity.type
_entity.pdbx_description
1 polymer ?
#
loop_
_entity_poly.entity_id
_entity_poly.type
_entity_poly.pdbx_seq_one_letter_code
_entity_poly.pdbx_strand_id
1 'polypeptide(L)'
;MRMFMAAMAGALLLMGSAQAGDRTQIAQGQQIAQGQQIAQGQQIAQGRGLEIDNADYGERGRYCNAERAIQRECNGRRGCEFEVGNHLCGDPVPDVVKELRLRFTCEGRRGSDQDAVRAREGQRVRLECERGQAQAQVFGRPAAGPGFGQGPGGGGRDIRVIEARYGARGRACDATPPVAQQCNGRDRCGVRVDNGLCGDPAFGQPKQLEITYSCGRGGGNRRTAVGREGQRADLGC
;
A
#
# COMPACT_ATOMS: atom_id res chain seq x y z
N MET A 1 98.11 -36.06 35.20
CA MET A 1 98.86 -34.89 35.73
C MET A 1 97.83 -33.78 35.94
N ARG A 2 97.34 -33.63 37.18
CA ARG A 2 97.70 -32.56 38.16
C ARG A 2 97.16 -31.21 37.68
N MET A 3 96.24 -30.52 38.34
CA MET A 3 96.15 -30.09 39.75
C MET A 3 94.66 -29.99 40.18
N PHE A 4 94.22 -30.43 41.36
CA PHE A 4 94.42 -29.95 42.75
C PHE A 4 93.78 -28.58 43.10
N MET A 5 92.95 -28.63 44.17
CA MET A 5 92.48 -27.61 45.14
C MET A 5 90.96 -27.40 45.10
N ALA A 6 90.11 -27.83 46.05
CA ALA A 6 90.13 -27.90 47.53
C ALA A 6 89.70 -26.61 48.26
N ALA A 7 88.95 -26.83 49.35
CA ALA A 7 88.44 -25.93 50.41
C ALA A 7 87.13 -25.17 50.08
N MET A 8 85.98 -25.47 50.70
CA MET A 8 85.55 -25.53 52.12
C MET A 8 85.07 -24.18 52.71
N ALA A 9 83.86 -24.28 53.27
CA ALA A 9 83.33 -23.59 54.46
C ALA A 9 82.97 -22.10 54.40
N GLY A 10 81.66 -21.83 54.39
CA GLY A 10 80.95 -21.40 55.61
C GLY A 10 81.05 -19.93 56.04
N ALA A 11 79.95 -19.19 55.88
CA ALA A 11 79.39 -18.17 56.79
C ALA A 11 78.22 -17.50 56.04
N LEU A 12 76.96 -17.89 56.23
CA LEU A 12 76.01 -17.44 57.26
C LEU A 12 75.88 -15.91 57.41
N LEU A 13 74.64 -15.44 57.20
CA LEU A 13 73.97 -14.16 57.51
C LEU A 13 73.56 -13.40 56.23
N LEU A 14 72.35 -13.66 55.69
CA LEU A 14 71.08 -13.01 56.05
C LEU A 14 71.19 -11.49 56.10
N MET A 15 70.71 -10.82 55.05
CA MET A 15 69.46 -10.03 55.04
C MET A 15 69.52 -9.06 53.86
N GLY A 16 68.46 -9.05 53.03
CA GLY A 16 68.35 -8.06 51.96
C GLY A 16 67.59 -8.57 50.74
N SER A 17 66.30 -8.76 50.94
CA SER A 17 65.31 -9.08 49.92
C SER A 17 65.29 -8.09 48.75
N ALA A 18 65.63 -8.57 47.55
CA ALA A 18 65.06 -8.12 46.27
C ALA A 18 65.65 -9.00 45.14
N GLN A 19 65.09 -10.19 44.94
CA GLN A 19 65.33 -10.96 43.73
C GLN A 19 64.00 -11.32 43.09
N ALA A 20 63.85 -10.88 41.86
CA ALA A 20 63.47 -11.68 40.68
C ALA A 20 63.15 -10.65 39.60
N GLY A 21 63.92 -10.56 38.53
CA GLY A 21 64.24 -11.69 37.64
C GLY A 21 63.51 -11.34 36.34
N ASP A 22 64.17 -10.60 35.45
CA ASP A 22 65.05 -11.10 34.39
C ASP A 22 64.27 -11.63 33.19
N ARG A 23 64.88 -11.33 32.05
CA ARG A 23 64.33 -11.31 30.72
C ARG A 23 64.03 -12.72 30.21
N THR A 24 63.06 -12.69 29.29
CA THR A 24 62.90 -13.53 28.10
C THR A 24 62.20 -14.89 28.24
N GLN A 25 61.10 -14.97 27.48
CA GLN A 25 60.60 -16.09 26.66
C GLN A 25 59.30 -16.82 27.09
N ILE A 26 58.34 -16.79 26.13
CA ILE A 26 57.36 -17.84 25.75
C ILE A 26 56.01 -17.93 26.51
N ALA A 27 54.95 -17.55 25.77
CA ALA A 27 53.62 -18.16 25.60
C ALA A 27 52.66 -18.52 26.77
N GLN A 28 51.45 -17.95 26.66
CA GLN A 28 50.10 -18.52 26.80
C GLN A 28 49.38 -18.66 28.17
N GLY A 29 48.18 -18.03 28.21
CA GLY A 29 46.93 -18.52 28.84
C GLY A 29 46.37 -17.63 29.96
N GLN A 30 45.07 -17.35 30.13
CA GLN A 30 43.80 -17.68 29.46
C GLN A 30 42.70 -16.77 30.08
N GLN A 31 41.70 -16.34 29.29
CA GLN A 31 40.26 -16.30 29.63
C GLN A 31 39.47 -15.81 28.39
N ILE A 32 39.04 -16.72 27.51
CA ILE A 32 37.68 -17.29 27.36
C ILE A 32 36.62 -16.28 26.86
N ALA A 33 36.28 -16.41 25.58
CA ALA A 33 34.93 -16.33 24.95
C ALA A 33 35.16 -16.12 23.44
N GLN A 34 35.34 -17.18 22.66
CA GLN A 34 34.26 -17.80 21.89
C GLN A 34 33.30 -16.80 21.24
N GLY A 35 33.36 -16.76 19.91
CA GLY A 35 32.15 -16.69 19.10
C GLY A 35 31.74 -15.32 18.59
N GLN A 36 31.65 -15.26 17.26
CA GLN A 36 30.59 -14.54 16.55
C GLN A 36 30.71 -13.01 16.55
N GLN A 37 30.38 -12.27 15.51
CA GLN A 37 29.97 -12.51 14.13
C GLN A 37 30.00 -11.10 13.52
N ILE A 38 30.36 -11.03 12.26
CA ILE A 38 29.95 -10.04 11.25
C ILE A 38 28.87 -9.07 11.77
N ALA A 39 29.28 -7.87 12.20
CA ALA A 39 28.37 -6.73 12.30
C ALA A 39 28.71 -5.75 11.15
N GLN A 40 28.67 -6.27 9.92
CA GLN A 40 28.04 -5.48 8.87
C GLN A 40 26.64 -5.21 9.41
N GLY A 41 26.40 -4.00 9.91
CA GLY A 41 25.06 -3.51 10.12
C GLY A 41 24.39 -3.46 8.76
N GLN A 42 23.85 -4.61 8.32
CA GLN A 42 22.74 -4.67 7.40
C GLN A 42 21.64 -3.85 8.05
N GLN A 43 21.66 -2.55 7.80
CA GLN A 43 20.42 -1.82 7.67
C GLN A 43 19.74 -2.47 6.48
N ILE A 44 19.01 -3.56 6.72
CA ILE A 44 17.91 -3.94 5.86
C ILE A 44 17.09 -2.66 5.82
N ALA A 45 17.16 -1.96 4.69
CA ALA A 45 16.30 -0.82 4.44
C ALA A 45 14.89 -1.35 4.67
N GLN A 46 14.32 -1.07 5.85
CA GLN A 46 12.95 -1.45 6.14
C GLN A 46 12.16 -0.76 5.05
N GLY A 47 11.55 -1.54 4.16
CA GLY A 47 11.00 -0.99 2.95
C GLY A 47 10.07 0.16 3.31
N ARG A 48 10.29 1.32 2.69
CA ARG A 48 9.66 2.59 3.07
C ARG A 48 8.15 2.62 2.79
N GLY A 49 7.63 1.51 2.29
CA GLY A 49 6.21 1.21 2.15
C GLY A 49 5.93 0.57 0.81
N LEU A 50 4.67 0.26 0.58
CA LEU A 50 4.14 -0.11 -0.71
C LEU A 50 4.30 1.05 -1.69
N GLU A 51 4.57 0.73 -2.95
CA GLU A 51 4.58 1.64 -4.08
C GLU A 51 3.73 1.03 -5.20
N ILE A 52 2.63 1.69 -5.55
CA ILE A 52 1.75 1.25 -6.63
C ILE A 52 2.27 1.79 -7.97
N ASP A 53 2.64 0.87 -8.88
CA ASP A 53 3.23 1.19 -10.17
C ASP A 53 2.18 1.38 -11.28
N ASN A 54 1.14 0.53 -11.28
CA ASN A 54 0.14 0.52 -12.34
C ASN A 54 -1.13 -0.21 -11.88
N ALA A 55 -2.30 0.31 -12.22
CA ALA A 55 -3.57 -0.34 -11.93
C ALA A 55 -4.59 -0.12 -13.05
N ASP A 56 -4.94 -1.20 -13.74
CA ASP A 56 -5.94 -1.21 -14.80
C ASP A 56 -7.18 -1.96 -14.33
N TYR A 57 -8.34 -1.31 -14.35
CA TYR A 57 -9.61 -1.91 -13.98
C TYR A 57 -10.51 -1.98 -15.21
N GLY A 58 -11.01 -3.16 -15.56
CA GLY A 58 -11.83 -3.33 -16.75
C GLY A 58 -11.98 -4.76 -17.25
N GLU A 59 -12.49 -4.91 -18.46
CA GLU A 59 -12.73 -6.19 -19.13
C GLU A 59 -12.86 -5.97 -20.64
N ARG A 60 -12.74 -7.02 -21.46
CA ARG A 60 -12.96 -6.95 -22.93
C ARG A 60 -12.20 -5.81 -23.64
N GLY A 61 -10.96 -5.54 -23.21
CA GLY A 61 -10.12 -4.51 -23.83
C GLY A 61 -10.45 -3.06 -23.45
N ARG A 62 -11.45 -2.84 -22.60
CA ARG A 62 -11.82 -1.52 -22.10
C ARG A 62 -11.46 -1.42 -20.62
N TYR A 63 -10.51 -0.54 -20.32
CA TYR A 63 -9.97 -0.35 -18.99
C TYR A 63 -9.97 1.13 -18.61
N CYS A 64 -10.17 1.42 -17.32
CA CYS A 64 -9.85 2.71 -16.72
C CYS A 64 -8.62 2.57 -15.83
N ASN A 65 -7.88 3.67 -15.70
CA ASN A 65 -6.72 3.75 -14.82
C ASN A 65 -7.20 3.97 -13.37
N ALA A 66 -7.00 2.97 -12.51
CA ALA A 66 -7.33 2.98 -11.08
C ALA A 66 -6.15 3.40 -10.18
N GLU A 67 -4.98 3.67 -10.76
CA GLU A 67 -3.69 3.82 -10.07
C GLU A 67 -3.76 4.90 -9.00
N ARG A 68 -4.24 6.10 -9.35
CA ARG A 68 -4.33 7.22 -8.41
C ARG A 68 -5.25 6.91 -7.22
N ALA A 69 -6.32 6.15 -7.43
CA ALA A 69 -7.22 5.79 -6.34
C ALA A 69 -6.54 4.87 -5.32
N ILE A 70 -5.80 3.88 -5.81
CA ILE A 70 -5.10 2.91 -4.97
C ILE A 70 -3.83 3.53 -4.35
N GLN A 71 -3.09 4.36 -5.08
CA GLN A 71 -1.93 5.11 -4.57
C GLN A 71 -2.27 5.94 -3.34
N ARG A 72 -3.40 6.65 -3.34
CA ARG A 72 -3.84 7.45 -2.19
C ARG A 72 -4.08 6.60 -0.94
N GLU A 73 -4.49 5.35 -1.11
CA GLU A 73 -4.75 4.44 0.01
C GLU A 73 -3.49 3.69 0.46
N CYS A 74 -2.60 3.34 -0.47
CA CYS A 74 -1.54 2.36 -0.23
C CYS A 74 -0.11 2.92 -0.18
N ASN A 75 0.21 3.96 -0.97
CA ASN A 75 1.60 4.39 -1.12
C ASN A 75 2.22 4.83 0.23
N GLY A 76 3.44 4.37 0.50
CA GLY A 76 4.18 4.69 1.73
C GLY A 76 3.69 3.94 2.98
N ARG A 77 2.64 3.11 2.89
CA ARG A 77 2.16 2.29 4.01
C ARG A 77 2.79 0.91 3.98
N ARG A 78 2.92 0.27 5.15
CA ARG A 78 3.34 -1.14 5.25
C ARG A 78 2.22 -2.12 4.90
N GLY A 79 0.98 -1.67 4.88
CA GLY A 79 -0.14 -2.45 4.42
C GLY A 79 -1.36 -1.57 4.14
N CYS A 80 -2.20 -2.02 3.24
CA CYS A 80 -3.48 -1.41 2.91
C CYS A 80 -4.50 -2.49 2.51
N GLU A 81 -5.77 -2.18 2.61
CA GLU A 81 -6.85 -3.06 2.14
C GLU A 81 -7.95 -2.23 1.51
N PHE A 82 -8.39 -2.63 0.31
CA PHE A 82 -9.43 -1.91 -0.43
C PHE A 82 -10.35 -2.89 -1.18
N GLU A 83 -11.56 -2.45 -1.49
CA GLU A 83 -12.51 -3.22 -2.31
C GLU A 83 -12.27 -2.92 -3.79
N VAL A 84 -12.42 -3.91 -4.66
CA VAL A 84 -12.36 -3.73 -6.11
C VAL A 84 -13.74 -3.37 -6.62
N GLY A 85 -13.88 -2.19 -7.22
CA GLY A 85 -15.17 -1.78 -7.79
C GLY A 85 -15.12 -0.47 -8.56
N ASN A 86 -16.28 -0.07 -9.07
CA ASN A 86 -16.46 1.16 -9.85
C ASN A 86 -15.99 2.44 -9.15
N HIS A 87 -15.84 2.44 -7.82
CA HIS A 87 -15.31 3.58 -7.07
C HIS A 87 -13.80 3.81 -7.31
N LEU A 88 -13.09 2.90 -7.97
CA LEU A 88 -11.67 3.09 -8.29
C LEU A 88 -11.47 4.10 -9.42
N CYS A 89 -12.22 3.98 -10.52
CA CYS A 89 -12.09 4.86 -11.69
C CYS A 89 -13.34 4.95 -12.58
N GLY A 90 -14.52 4.63 -12.04
CA GLY A 90 -15.77 4.52 -12.79
C GLY A 90 -16.02 3.11 -13.35
N ASP A 91 -17.05 2.97 -14.19
CA ASP A 91 -17.40 1.70 -14.85
C ASP A 91 -16.99 1.72 -16.34
N PRO A 92 -15.82 1.14 -16.69
CA PRO A 92 -15.35 1.09 -18.07
C PRO A 92 -16.18 0.18 -18.98
N VAL A 93 -16.85 -0.83 -18.39
CA VAL A 93 -17.67 -1.82 -19.11
C VAL A 93 -18.92 -2.16 -18.31
N PRO A 94 -20.01 -1.41 -18.54
CA PRO A 94 -21.27 -1.64 -17.85
C PRO A 94 -21.79 -3.07 -18.02
N ASP A 95 -22.44 -3.57 -16.97
CA ASP A 95 -23.07 -4.90 -16.89
C ASP A 95 -22.09 -6.08 -17.09
N VAL A 96 -20.78 -5.84 -16.98
CA VAL A 96 -19.73 -6.87 -16.99
C VAL A 96 -18.97 -6.80 -15.67
N VAL A 97 -18.69 -7.96 -15.07
CA VAL A 97 -17.79 -8.06 -13.91
C VAL A 97 -16.39 -7.82 -14.39
N LYS A 98 -15.76 -6.78 -13.84
CA LYS A 98 -14.43 -6.33 -14.26
C LYS A 98 -13.33 -6.98 -13.44
N GLU A 99 -12.14 -7.07 -14.03
CA GLU A 99 -10.90 -7.46 -13.37
C GLU A 99 -10.05 -6.21 -13.10
N LEU A 100 -9.54 -6.09 -11.88
CA LEU A 100 -8.43 -5.21 -11.55
C LEU A 100 -7.13 -5.98 -11.78
N ARG A 101 -6.22 -5.37 -12.53
CA ARG A 101 -4.83 -5.81 -12.73
C ARG A 101 -3.92 -4.77 -12.08
N LEU A 102 -3.31 -5.13 -10.96
CA LEU A 102 -2.50 -4.24 -10.15
C LEU A 102 -1.04 -4.70 -10.15
N ARG A 103 -0.11 -3.77 -10.33
CA ARG A 103 1.32 -3.94 -10.13
C ARG A 103 1.81 -2.99 -9.06
N PHE A 104 2.62 -3.52 -8.15
CA PHE A 104 3.12 -2.79 -6.99
C PHE A 104 4.48 -3.37 -6.56
N THR A 105 5.21 -2.59 -5.78
CA THR A 105 6.48 -2.99 -5.19
C THR A 105 6.52 -2.58 -3.72
N CYS A 106 7.61 -2.95 -3.06
CA CYS A 106 7.97 -2.35 -1.79
C CYS A 106 9.29 -1.59 -1.93
N GLU A 107 9.29 -0.31 -1.53
CA GLU A 107 10.43 0.58 -1.67
C GLU A 107 11.67 -0.04 -0.99
N GLY A 108 12.81 -0.05 -1.69
CA GLY A 108 14.04 -0.70 -1.22
C GLY A 108 14.36 -2.02 -1.93
N ARG A 109 13.41 -2.60 -2.68
CA ARG A 109 13.71 -3.59 -3.72
C ARG A 109 14.25 -2.89 -4.96
N ARG A 110 15.57 -2.90 -5.16
CA ARG A 110 16.17 -2.59 -6.48
C ARG A 110 16.25 -3.89 -7.27
N GLY A 111 15.24 -4.18 -8.10
CA GLY A 111 15.27 -5.33 -9.02
C GLY A 111 13.90 -5.90 -9.38
N SER A 112 13.50 -5.66 -10.63
CA SER A 112 12.59 -6.34 -11.58
C SER A 112 11.34 -7.14 -11.19
N ASP A 113 11.07 -7.50 -9.94
CA ASP A 113 9.85 -8.23 -9.59
C ASP A 113 8.79 -7.22 -9.12
N GLN A 114 8.13 -6.58 -10.10
CA GLN A 114 6.83 -5.95 -9.82
C GLN A 114 5.89 -7.07 -9.39
N ASP A 115 5.52 -7.08 -8.10
CA ASP A 115 4.51 -7.99 -7.61
C ASP A 115 3.17 -7.61 -8.23
N ALA A 116 2.41 -8.61 -8.67
CA ALA A 116 1.17 -8.40 -9.39
C ALA A 116 0.03 -9.15 -8.72
N VAL A 117 -1.12 -8.51 -8.62
CA VAL A 117 -2.34 -9.13 -8.14
C VAL A 117 -3.49 -8.86 -9.11
N ARG A 118 -4.33 -9.87 -9.27
CA ARG A 118 -5.59 -9.77 -9.99
C ARG A 118 -6.74 -10.03 -9.05
N ALA A 119 -7.76 -9.20 -9.12
CA ALA A 119 -8.96 -9.36 -8.32
C ALA A 119 -10.17 -8.90 -9.13
N ARG A 120 -11.30 -9.59 -8.98
CA ARG A 120 -12.54 -9.22 -9.64
C ARG A 120 -13.35 -8.25 -8.80
N GLU A 121 -14.19 -7.46 -9.47
CA GLU A 121 -15.18 -6.58 -8.84
C GLU A 121 -15.92 -7.29 -7.69
N GLY A 122 -16.09 -6.60 -6.55
CA GLY A 122 -16.66 -7.13 -5.32
C GLY A 122 -15.68 -7.88 -4.40
N GLN A 123 -14.47 -8.22 -4.89
CA GLN A 123 -13.41 -8.77 -4.02
C GLN A 123 -12.67 -7.66 -3.28
N ARG A 124 -11.99 -8.02 -2.18
CA ARG A 124 -11.09 -7.12 -1.46
C ARG A 124 -9.64 -7.53 -1.72
N VAL A 125 -8.76 -6.55 -1.87
CA VAL A 125 -7.32 -6.75 -2.01
C VAL A 125 -6.65 -6.18 -0.78
N ARG A 126 -5.80 -6.99 -0.14
CA ARG A 126 -4.89 -6.56 0.91
C ARG A 126 -3.48 -6.67 0.42
N LEU A 127 -2.75 -5.58 0.51
CA LEU A 127 -1.34 -5.50 0.18
C LEU A 127 -0.53 -5.33 1.47
N GLU A 128 0.60 -5.99 1.55
CA GLU A 128 1.52 -5.89 2.68
C GLU A 128 2.95 -5.79 2.17
N CYS A 129 3.76 -4.97 2.84
CA CYS A 129 5.20 -5.04 2.73
C CYS A 129 5.79 -5.44 4.08
N GLU A 130 6.22 -6.69 4.16
CA GLU A 130 6.87 -7.24 5.34
C GLU A 130 8.29 -7.67 4.98
N ARG A 131 9.27 -7.23 5.78
CA ARG A 131 10.70 -7.59 5.59
C ARG A 131 11.22 -7.32 4.17
N GLY A 132 10.71 -6.26 3.53
CA GLY A 132 11.07 -5.88 2.16
C GLY A 132 10.52 -6.81 1.09
N GLN A 133 9.47 -7.59 1.40
CA GLN A 133 8.75 -8.44 0.47
C GLN A 133 7.33 -7.91 0.31
N ALA A 134 6.95 -7.61 -0.93
CA ALA A 134 5.57 -7.25 -1.25
C ALA A 134 4.73 -8.52 -1.33
N GLN A 135 3.54 -8.48 -0.74
CA GLN A 135 2.59 -9.57 -0.70
C GLN A 135 1.19 -9.04 -1.00
N ALA A 136 0.38 -9.84 -1.69
CA ALA A 136 -1.00 -9.53 -1.97
C ALA A 136 -1.91 -10.72 -1.63
N GLN A 137 -3.04 -10.43 -1.01
CA GLN A 137 -4.08 -11.40 -0.71
C GLN A 137 -5.41 -10.87 -1.26
N VAL A 138 -6.17 -11.76 -1.89
CA VAL A 138 -7.50 -11.44 -2.44
C VAL A 138 -8.55 -12.19 -1.63
N PHE A 139 -9.48 -11.44 -1.06
CA PHE A 139 -10.54 -11.95 -0.22
C PHE A 139 -11.92 -11.72 -0.84
N GLY A 140 -12.89 -12.49 -0.34
CA GLY A 140 -14.27 -12.38 -0.78
C GLY A 140 -14.53 -13.08 -2.10
N ARG A 141 -15.81 -13.27 -2.39
CA ARG A 141 -16.27 -13.84 -3.66
C ARG A 141 -16.40 -12.69 -4.67
N PRO A 142 -16.01 -12.88 -5.94
CA PRO A 142 -16.35 -11.94 -6.99
C PRO A 142 -17.84 -11.63 -6.95
N ALA A 143 -18.21 -10.39 -7.28
CA ALA A 143 -19.56 -10.08 -7.72
C ALA A 143 -19.93 -11.12 -8.78
N ALA A 144 -21.09 -11.76 -8.64
CA ALA A 144 -21.49 -12.61 -9.75
C ALA A 144 -21.79 -11.69 -10.94
N GLY A 145 -21.53 -12.22 -12.13
CA GLY A 145 -21.71 -11.55 -13.42
C GLY A 145 -23.07 -10.87 -13.59
N PRO A 146 -23.37 -10.34 -14.78
CA PRO A 146 -24.76 -10.05 -15.14
C PRO A 146 -25.62 -11.29 -14.87
N GLY A 147 -26.28 -11.31 -13.71
CA GLY A 147 -26.76 -12.54 -13.08
C GLY A 147 -27.00 -12.41 -11.58
N PHE A 148 -26.00 -12.21 -10.72
CA PHE A 148 -26.22 -12.40 -9.26
C PHE A 148 -25.38 -11.49 -8.36
N GLY A 149 -26.07 -10.68 -7.58
CA GLY A 149 -25.49 -9.80 -6.57
C GLY A 149 -26.61 -9.05 -5.88
N GLN A 150 -27.65 -9.79 -5.51
CA GLN A 150 -28.83 -9.32 -4.81
C GLN A 150 -28.40 -8.91 -3.41
N GLY A 151 -28.02 -7.63 -3.25
CA GLY A 151 -28.30 -6.96 -2.00
C GLY A 151 -29.82 -7.04 -1.76
N PRO A 152 -30.29 -7.28 -0.53
CA PRO A 152 -31.71 -7.41 -0.27
C PRO A 152 -32.41 -6.05 -0.48
N GLY A 153 -32.94 -5.82 -1.68
CA GLY A 153 -33.93 -4.76 -1.94
C GLY A 153 -33.66 -3.80 -3.10
N GLY A 154 -33.63 -4.26 -4.35
CA GLY A 154 -33.60 -3.32 -5.49
C GLY A 154 -33.90 -3.99 -6.82
N GLY A 155 -35.18 -4.11 -7.17
CA GLY A 155 -35.58 -4.58 -8.49
C GLY A 155 -35.28 -3.54 -9.55
N GLY A 156 -34.22 -3.72 -10.34
CA GLY A 156 -34.02 -3.02 -11.62
C GLY A 156 -34.18 -1.49 -11.63
N ARG A 157 -34.01 -0.83 -10.48
CA ARG A 157 -34.13 0.62 -10.26
C ARG A 157 -32.89 1.16 -9.53
N ASP A 158 -31.80 0.42 -9.53
CA ASP A 158 -30.56 0.88 -8.89
C ASP A 158 -29.93 2.03 -9.69
N ILE A 159 -29.47 3.05 -8.97
CA ILE A 159 -28.65 4.13 -9.50
C ILE A 159 -27.30 3.55 -9.93
N ARG A 160 -26.88 3.94 -11.13
CA ARG A 160 -25.51 3.73 -11.63
C ARG A 160 -24.95 5.04 -12.15
N VAL A 161 -24.01 5.61 -11.42
CA VAL A 161 -23.29 6.82 -11.79
C VAL A 161 -22.37 6.50 -12.96
N ILE A 162 -22.52 7.26 -14.04
CA ILE A 162 -21.75 7.09 -15.28
C ILE A 162 -20.61 8.12 -15.34
N GLU A 163 -20.91 9.37 -14.99
CA GLU A 163 -19.95 10.46 -14.94
C GLU A 163 -20.40 11.48 -13.91
N ALA A 164 -19.46 12.08 -13.17
CA ALA A 164 -19.73 13.25 -12.37
C ALA A 164 -18.58 14.26 -12.46
N ARG A 165 -18.90 15.52 -12.77
CA ARG A 165 -17.93 16.61 -12.90
C ARG A 165 -18.26 17.72 -11.92
N TYR A 166 -17.28 18.09 -11.09
CA TYR A 166 -17.40 19.19 -10.14
C TYR A 166 -16.52 20.35 -10.58
N GLY A 167 -17.06 21.55 -10.80
CA GLY A 167 -16.24 22.67 -11.25
C GLY A 167 -16.99 23.91 -11.75
N ALA A 168 -16.22 24.84 -12.31
CA ALA A 168 -16.72 26.09 -12.90
C ALA A 168 -15.78 26.60 -14.01
N ARG A 169 -16.35 27.28 -15.02
CA ARG A 169 -15.60 28.01 -16.08
C ARG A 169 -14.49 27.17 -16.75
N GLY A 170 -14.79 25.91 -17.08
CA GLY A 170 -13.85 25.00 -17.74
C GLY A 170 -12.81 24.36 -16.82
N ARG A 171 -12.76 24.71 -15.53
CA ARG A 171 -11.95 24.01 -14.53
C ARG A 171 -12.85 23.08 -13.71
N ALA A 172 -12.62 21.78 -13.82
CA ALA A 172 -13.38 20.77 -13.11
C ALA A 172 -12.49 19.59 -12.71
N CYS A 173 -12.86 18.94 -11.62
CA CYS A 173 -12.32 17.64 -11.24
C CYS A 173 -13.32 16.53 -11.52
N ASP A 174 -12.78 15.32 -11.70
CA ASP A 174 -13.57 14.10 -11.80
C ASP A 174 -14.09 13.72 -10.40
N ALA A 175 -15.40 13.88 -10.21
CA ALA A 175 -16.12 13.51 -9.01
C ALA A 175 -16.83 12.14 -9.18
N THR A 176 -16.61 11.43 -10.30
CA THR A 176 -17.26 10.14 -10.54
C THR A 176 -16.93 9.12 -9.45
N PRO A 177 -15.66 8.92 -9.04
CA PRO A 177 -15.31 7.95 -8.00
C PRO A 177 -16.05 8.14 -6.66
N PRO A 178 -16.03 9.33 -6.02
CA PRO A 178 -16.72 9.54 -4.74
C PRO A 178 -18.25 9.49 -4.87
N VAL A 179 -18.82 10.02 -5.97
CA VAL A 179 -20.28 10.00 -6.19
C VAL A 179 -20.77 8.57 -6.46
N ALA A 180 -20.03 7.80 -7.25
CA ALA A 180 -20.32 6.39 -7.50
C ALA A 180 -20.23 5.56 -6.22
N GLN A 181 -19.19 5.77 -5.41
CA GLN A 181 -19.04 5.10 -4.11
C GLN A 181 -20.25 5.38 -3.18
N GLN A 182 -20.75 6.61 -3.21
CA GLN A 182 -21.88 6.99 -2.37
C GLN A 182 -23.23 6.47 -2.88
N CYS A 183 -23.43 6.44 -4.20
CA CYS A 183 -24.77 6.30 -4.80
C CYS A 183 -25.05 4.98 -5.52
N ASN A 184 -24.03 4.27 -6.02
CA ASN A 184 -24.27 3.08 -6.82
C ASN A 184 -24.98 1.99 -6.01
N GLY A 185 -25.93 1.30 -6.65
CA GLY A 185 -26.69 0.21 -6.03
C GLY A 185 -27.85 0.66 -5.14
N ARG A 186 -28.10 1.97 -5.00
CA ARG A 186 -29.22 2.54 -4.25
C ARG A 186 -30.33 2.98 -5.20
N ASP A 187 -31.59 2.95 -4.77
CA ASP A 187 -32.70 3.52 -5.56
C ASP A 187 -32.75 5.06 -5.42
N ARG A 188 -32.28 5.59 -4.28
CA ARG A 188 -32.18 7.03 -4.01
C ARG A 188 -30.84 7.37 -3.37
N CYS A 189 -30.25 8.47 -3.79
CA CYS A 189 -29.01 8.98 -3.22
C CYS A 189 -29.04 10.50 -3.20
N GLY A 190 -28.44 11.12 -2.20
CA GLY A 190 -28.22 12.55 -2.20
C GLY A 190 -26.78 12.88 -1.88
N VAL A 191 -26.14 13.61 -2.78
CA VAL A 191 -24.74 13.99 -2.74
C VAL A 191 -24.65 15.39 -2.18
N ARG A 192 -23.84 15.59 -1.13
CA ARG A 192 -23.48 16.94 -0.68
C ARG A 192 -22.48 17.53 -1.67
N VAL A 193 -22.79 18.69 -2.22
CA VAL A 193 -21.94 19.33 -3.22
C VAL A 193 -20.97 20.27 -2.54
N ASP A 194 -19.74 19.81 -2.33
CA ASP A 194 -18.66 20.60 -1.75
C ASP A 194 -17.28 20.12 -2.20
N ASN A 195 -16.24 20.82 -1.74
CA ASN A 195 -14.84 20.51 -2.07
C ASN A 195 -14.35 19.15 -1.54
N GLY A 196 -15.15 18.45 -0.72
CA GLY A 196 -14.87 17.09 -0.26
C GLY A 196 -15.01 16.04 -1.35
N LEU A 197 -15.65 16.36 -2.48
CA LEU A 197 -15.75 15.44 -3.63
C LEU A 197 -14.38 15.16 -4.24
N CYS A 198 -13.69 16.20 -4.72
CA CYS A 198 -12.41 16.02 -5.41
C CYS A 198 -11.45 17.23 -5.26
N GLY A 199 -11.61 18.01 -4.19
CA GLY A 199 -10.86 19.24 -3.95
C GLY A 199 -11.56 20.49 -4.49
N ASP A 200 -10.84 21.61 -4.54
CA ASP A 200 -11.33 22.86 -5.12
C ASP A 200 -10.73 23.11 -6.53
N PRO A 201 -11.40 22.69 -7.61
CA PRO A 201 -10.89 22.85 -8.97
C PRO A 201 -10.96 24.29 -9.49
N ALA A 202 -11.74 25.16 -8.85
CA ALA A 202 -11.99 26.52 -9.31
C ALA A 202 -12.08 27.48 -8.12
N PHE A 203 -10.93 27.69 -7.46
CA PHE A 203 -10.83 28.55 -6.29
C PHE A 203 -11.40 29.95 -6.53
N GLY A 204 -12.20 30.43 -5.56
CA GLY A 204 -12.87 31.73 -5.62
C GLY A 204 -14.01 31.82 -6.64
N GLN A 205 -14.42 30.69 -7.25
CA GLN A 205 -15.58 30.61 -8.14
C GLN A 205 -16.63 29.67 -7.54
N PRO A 206 -17.93 30.00 -7.66
CA PRO A 206 -18.99 29.08 -7.28
C PRO A 206 -19.02 27.90 -8.26
N LYS A 207 -18.86 26.68 -7.74
CA LYS A 207 -18.83 25.46 -8.54
C LYS A 207 -20.21 24.81 -8.61
N GLN A 208 -20.38 23.92 -9.60
CA GLN A 208 -21.50 23.00 -9.64
C GLN A 208 -20.99 21.57 -9.81
N LEU A 209 -21.76 20.62 -9.28
CA LEU A 209 -21.63 19.21 -9.60
C LEU A 209 -22.69 18.86 -10.66
N GLU A 210 -22.25 18.29 -11.76
CA GLU A 210 -23.11 17.68 -12.78
C GLU A 210 -22.88 16.18 -12.77
N ILE A 211 -23.96 15.40 -12.62
CA ILE A 211 -23.92 13.95 -12.49
C ILE A 211 -24.77 13.35 -13.59
N THR A 212 -24.20 12.47 -14.38
CA THR A 212 -24.91 11.60 -15.31
C THR A 212 -25.00 10.21 -14.71
N TYR A 213 -26.20 9.66 -14.60
CA TYR A 213 -26.46 8.33 -14.03
C TYR A 213 -27.53 7.60 -14.84
N SER A 214 -27.71 6.30 -14.60
CA SER A 214 -28.81 5.51 -15.15
C SER A 214 -29.57 4.76 -14.08
N CYS A 215 -30.84 4.47 -14.34
CA CYS A 215 -31.69 3.64 -13.51
C CYS A 215 -31.82 2.23 -14.08
N GLY A 216 -31.47 1.22 -13.29
CA GLY A 216 -31.73 -0.18 -13.62
C GLY A 216 -30.77 -0.82 -14.61
N ARG A 217 -31.06 -2.09 -14.91
CA ARG A 217 -30.27 -2.94 -15.81
C ARG A 217 -30.61 -2.60 -17.27
N GLY A 218 -29.65 -2.06 -18.02
CA GLY A 218 -29.78 -1.80 -19.46
C GLY A 218 -29.36 -0.41 -19.93
N GLY A 219 -28.95 0.51 -19.05
CA GLY A 219 -28.30 1.78 -19.42
C GLY A 219 -29.12 2.75 -20.30
N GLY A 220 -30.34 2.38 -20.70
CA GLY A 220 -31.18 3.15 -21.61
C GLY A 220 -31.85 4.37 -20.97
N ASN A 221 -31.95 4.39 -19.65
CA ASN A 221 -32.55 5.49 -18.88
C ASN A 221 -31.48 6.39 -18.27
N ARG A 222 -30.68 7.04 -19.12
CA ARG A 222 -29.74 8.08 -18.68
C ARG A 222 -30.50 9.27 -18.11
N ARG A 223 -30.07 9.74 -16.94
CA ARG A 223 -30.60 10.89 -16.21
C ARG A 223 -29.45 11.78 -15.79
N THR A 224 -29.76 13.04 -15.57
CA THR A 224 -28.82 14.04 -15.05
C THR A 224 -29.34 14.63 -13.75
N ALA A 225 -28.43 14.85 -12.82
CA ALA A 225 -28.66 15.61 -11.60
C ALA A 225 -27.61 16.71 -11.52
N VAL A 226 -28.02 17.90 -11.05
CA VAL A 226 -27.12 19.04 -10.87
C VAL A 226 -27.32 19.59 -9.47
N GLY A 227 -26.24 19.98 -8.82
CA GLY A 227 -26.29 20.74 -7.56
C GLY A 227 -25.21 21.80 -7.53
N ARG A 228 -25.52 22.97 -6.98
CA ARG A 228 -24.53 24.03 -6.76
C ARG A 228 -23.73 23.75 -5.49
N GLU A 229 -22.51 24.27 -5.42
CA GLU A 229 -21.70 24.24 -4.20
C GLU A 229 -22.50 24.71 -2.98
N GLY A 230 -22.44 23.93 -1.89
CA GLY A 230 -23.23 24.11 -0.68
C GLY A 230 -24.63 23.47 -0.69
N GLN A 231 -25.09 22.92 -1.82
CA GLN A 231 -26.40 22.29 -1.94
C GLN A 231 -26.31 20.75 -1.93
N ARG A 232 -27.47 20.10 -2.02
CA ARG A 232 -27.61 18.66 -2.21
C ARG A 232 -28.04 18.38 -3.65
N ALA A 233 -27.34 17.46 -4.33
CA ALA A 233 -27.76 16.92 -5.62
C ALA A 233 -28.43 15.57 -5.38
N ASP A 234 -29.70 15.45 -5.76
CA ASP A 234 -30.51 14.25 -5.53
C ASP A 234 -30.61 13.39 -6.79
N LEU A 235 -30.24 12.12 -6.63
CA LEU A 235 -30.40 11.08 -7.65
C LEU A 235 -31.55 10.18 -7.22
N GLY A 236 -32.41 9.88 -8.19
CA GLY A 236 -33.56 9.03 -7.97
C GLY A 236 -33.83 8.11 -9.16
N CYS A 237 -34.17 6.90 -8.78
CA CYS A 237 -34.76 5.82 -9.55
C CYS A 237 -35.89 5.21 -8.67
#